data_AF-A0A7K4IW13-F1
#
_entry.id   AF-A0A7K4IW13-F1
#
_cell.length_a   1.000
_cell.length_b   1.000
_cell.length_c   1.000
_cell.angle_alpha   90.00
_cell.angle_beta   90.00
_cell.angle_gamma   90.00
#
_symmetry.space_group_name_H-M   'P 1'
#
loop_
_entity.id
_entity.type
_entity.pdbx_description
1 polymer ?
#
loop_
_entity_poly.entity_id
_entity_poly.type
_entity_poly.pdbx_seq_one_letter_code
_entity_poly.pdbx_strand_id
1 'polypeptide(L)'
;MVARMLGASILLCMADVLHSFAIEEKGDVYNRMACPAFLMFVNTAYLAGMTFELPCRCKPKEVSSVVWYFQKNMENHKPTILTDLAGTRVVDSGHIRVGSNLLKRFSIRMFSLIIFHSQESDSGHYLCGTDKGDFFYGYDVDVQPTKHIRVAFMDKDEHIQDDSTAKDFNLFTTFWDWTRCDRCGVRGEQRRIGLCYMQSPWLHPRYRTAMPNVTSCGSNAVPAHLQKPGHLRRPEIAIRSCLTPCQEKKVHKEGIQGISDVISKLSQKPWLSRIPTQFHRQLLGGDLVITCPGARPEHAVAWDKESVRLYLSHYLIGVNKTMRIFIDHGNHLHIQQIKVNDEGTYFCWREGKLVAAFRLRVIKWHQHWRTFNDPETIYAIKNIGLSYLIISALFIVIHVCRQCWRASRCLTRV
;
A
#
# COMPACT_ATOMS: atom_id res chain seq x y z
N MET A 1 6.13 -0.95 63.40
CA MET A 1 5.93 0.32 62.66
C MET A 1 6.57 0.33 61.27
N VAL A 2 7.61 -0.49 61.01
CA VAL A 2 8.29 -0.60 59.69
C VAL A 2 7.46 -1.33 58.61
N ALA A 3 6.65 -2.33 58.98
CA ALA A 3 5.83 -3.08 58.01
C ALA A 3 4.68 -2.26 57.38
N ARG A 4 4.17 -1.22 58.07
CA ARG A 4 3.12 -0.34 57.52
C ARG A 4 3.64 0.66 56.48
N MET A 5 4.92 1.05 56.58
CA MET A 5 5.57 1.98 55.63
C MET A 5 5.87 1.29 54.29
N LEU A 6 6.29 0.02 54.32
CA LEU A 6 6.55 -0.76 53.10
C LEU A 6 5.28 -1.03 52.27
N GLY A 7 4.14 -1.29 52.93
CA GLY A 7 2.86 -1.45 52.25
C GLY A 7 2.38 -0.18 51.55
N ALA A 8 2.62 0.99 52.16
CA ALA A 8 2.25 2.29 51.59
C ALA A 8 3.13 2.65 50.38
N SER A 9 4.44 2.41 50.45
CA SER A 9 5.35 2.68 49.33
C SER A 9 5.12 1.77 48.11
N ILE A 10 4.69 0.52 48.33
CA ILE A 10 4.33 -0.41 47.22
C ILE A 10 3.01 0.01 46.57
N LEU A 11 2.02 0.47 47.34
CA LEU A 11 0.76 0.99 46.82
C LEU A 11 0.96 2.30 46.01
N LEU A 12 1.85 3.18 46.45
CA LEU A 12 2.21 4.41 45.72
C LEU A 12 2.96 4.09 44.41
N CYS A 13 3.90 3.15 44.42
CA CYS A 13 4.58 2.72 43.19
C CYS A 13 3.63 2.05 42.17
N MET A 14 2.63 1.29 42.63
CA MET A 14 1.62 0.72 41.74
C MET A 14 0.67 1.79 41.17
N ALA A 15 0.37 2.85 41.92
CA ALA A 15 -0.41 3.99 41.45
C ALA A 15 0.33 4.81 40.38
N ASP A 16 1.66 4.98 40.52
CA ASP A 16 2.50 5.67 39.54
C ASP A 16 2.74 4.84 38.27
N VAL A 17 2.90 3.51 38.41
CA VAL A 17 2.97 2.61 37.24
C VAL A 17 1.63 2.59 36.50
N LEU A 18 0.49 2.62 37.20
CA LEU A 18 -0.84 2.74 36.58
C LEU A 18 -1.06 4.12 35.94
N HIS A 19 -0.46 5.20 36.46
CA HIS A 19 -0.46 6.51 35.80
C HIS A 19 0.45 6.57 34.56
N SER A 20 1.50 5.75 34.48
CA SER A 20 2.33 5.66 33.27
C SER A 20 1.66 4.90 32.10
N PHE A 21 0.61 4.13 32.41
CA PHE A 21 -0.33 3.55 31.45
C PHE A 21 -1.67 4.29 31.43
N ALA A 22 -1.69 5.57 31.82
CA ALA A 22 -2.75 6.46 31.38
C ALA A 22 -2.68 6.51 29.86
N ILE A 23 -3.41 5.60 29.22
CA ILE A 23 -3.99 5.78 27.91
C ILE A 23 -4.52 7.20 27.97
N GLU A 24 -3.84 8.10 27.28
CA GLU A 24 -4.30 9.45 27.07
C GLU A 24 -5.70 9.27 26.49
N GLU A 25 -6.71 9.39 27.36
CA GLU A 25 -8.11 9.31 27.01
C GLU A 25 -8.31 10.55 26.17
N LYS A 26 -8.02 10.44 24.87
CA LYS A 26 -8.39 11.43 23.87
C LYS A 26 -9.88 11.59 24.06
N GLY A 27 -10.25 12.64 24.82
CA GLY A 27 -11.60 12.86 25.28
C GLY A 27 -12.56 12.59 24.13
N ASP A 28 -13.56 11.76 24.42
CA ASP A 28 -14.48 11.13 23.47
C ASP A 28 -14.71 12.05 22.26
N VAL A 29 -14.08 11.74 21.13
CA VAL A 29 -14.01 12.63 19.94
C VAL A 29 -15.42 13.02 19.47
N TYR A 30 -16.40 12.20 19.83
CA TYR A 30 -17.84 12.35 19.58
C TYR A 30 -18.55 13.40 20.43
N ASN A 31 -18.01 13.81 21.58
CA ASN A 31 -18.64 14.83 22.44
C ASN A 31 -18.48 16.26 21.90
N ARG A 32 -17.68 16.46 20.86
CA ARG A 32 -17.40 17.80 20.29
C ARG A 32 -18.30 18.19 19.12
N MET A 33 -19.03 17.26 18.50
CA MET A 33 -19.76 17.53 17.26
C MET A 33 -21.07 16.75 17.18
N ALA A 34 -22.20 17.47 17.15
CA ALA A 34 -23.52 16.88 16.93
C ALA A 34 -23.63 16.31 15.51
N CYS A 35 -24.30 15.16 15.37
CA CYS A 35 -24.62 14.61 14.06
C CYS A 35 -25.60 15.51 13.31
N PRO A 36 -25.46 15.66 11.99
CA PRO A 36 -26.42 16.40 11.19
C PRO A 36 -27.79 15.72 11.23
N ALA A 37 -28.87 16.50 11.22
CA ALA A 37 -30.24 15.99 11.25
C ALA A 37 -30.61 15.16 10.01
N PHE A 38 -29.90 15.39 8.90
CA PHE A 38 -30.03 14.63 7.65
C PHE A 38 -28.66 14.10 7.26
N LEU A 39 -28.63 12.94 6.59
CA LEU A 39 -27.40 12.35 6.09
C LEU A 39 -26.81 13.23 4.98
N MET A 40 -25.73 13.92 5.33
CA MET A 40 -24.92 14.75 4.44
C MET A 40 -23.59 14.05 4.17
N PHE A 41 -23.05 14.25 2.97
CA PHE A 41 -21.79 13.63 2.56
C PHE A 41 -20.67 14.64 2.55
N VAL A 42 -19.62 14.41 3.34
CA VAL A 42 -18.42 15.25 3.26
C VAL A 42 -17.59 14.82 2.06
N ASN A 43 -17.37 15.73 1.11
CA ASN A 43 -16.50 15.46 -0.03
C ASN A 43 -15.04 15.39 0.42
N THR A 44 -14.34 14.34 -0.02
CA THR A 44 -12.90 14.18 0.16
C THR A 44 -12.30 13.54 -1.09
N ALA A 45 -11.05 13.89 -1.39
CA ALA A 45 -10.37 13.46 -2.59
C ALA A 45 -8.98 12.91 -2.27
N TYR A 46 -8.62 11.81 -2.92
CA TYR A 46 -7.32 11.18 -2.79
C TYR A 46 -6.78 10.75 -4.16
N LEU A 47 -5.46 10.61 -4.25
CA LEU A 47 -4.84 10.01 -5.43
C LEU A 47 -4.89 8.48 -5.32
N ALA A 48 -5.08 7.77 -6.43
CA ALA A 48 -4.97 6.32 -6.45
C ALA A 48 -3.58 5.84 -5.97
N GLY A 49 -3.55 4.73 -5.23
CA GLY A 49 -2.38 4.15 -4.59
C GLY A 49 -2.12 4.67 -3.17
N MET A 50 -2.88 5.68 -2.71
CA MET A 50 -2.75 6.23 -1.37
C MET A 50 -3.45 5.39 -0.31
N THR A 51 -2.95 5.43 0.92
CA THR A 51 -3.68 5.01 2.12
C THR A 51 -4.33 6.23 2.75
N PHE A 52 -5.63 6.18 3.01
CA PHE A 52 -6.36 7.28 3.66
C PHE A 52 -7.23 6.79 4.82
N GLU A 53 -7.53 7.71 5.73
CA GLU A 53 -8.33 7.47 6.93
C GLU A 53 -9.60 8.31 6.91
N LEU A 54 -10.73 7.68 7.15
CA LEU A 54 -12.05 8.30 7.28
C LEU A 54 -12.51 8.16 8.74
N PRO A 55 -12.41 9.22 9.55
CA PRO A 55 -12.92 9.19 10.91
C PRO A 55 -14.46 9.28 10.92
N CYS A 56 -15.13 8.46 11.72
CA CYS A 56 -16.53 8.69 12.04
C CYS A 56 -16.56 9.87 13.03
N ARG A 57 -17.06 11.05 12.60
CA ARG A 57 -16.92 12.29 13.39
C ARG A 57 -18.06 12.53 14.39
N CYS A 58 -19.13 11.77 14.27
CA CYS A 58 -20.29 11.91 15.12
C CYS A 58 -20.93 10.54 15.33
N LYS A 59 -21.56 10.36 16.50
CA LYS A 59 -22.22 9.12 16.91
C LYS A 59 -23.25 9.45 17.99
N PRO A 60 -24.49 8.95 17.92
CA PRO A 60 -25.44 9.10 19.01
C PRO A 60 -24.93 8.46 20.31
N LYS A 61 -25.33 9.01 21.47
CA LYS A 61 -24.83 8.55 22.78
C LYS A 61 -25.25 7.11 23.10
N GLU A 62 -26.36 6.67 22.53
CA GLU A 62 -27.00 5.39 22.76
C GLU A 62 -26.30 4.24 22.02
N VAL A 63 -25.41 4.56 21.09
CA VAL A 63 -24.73 3.59 20.24
C VAL A 63 -23.39 3.25 20.88
N SER A 64 -23.01 1.97 20.94
CA SER A 64 -21.73 1.52 21.53
C SER A 64 -20.66 1.23 20.47
N SER A 65 -21.05 0.69 19.31
CA SER A 65 -20.15 0.34 18.20
C SER A 65 -20.47 1.11 16.92
N VAL A 66 -19.49 1.21 16.01
CA VAL A 66 -19.68 1.86 14.70
C VAL A 66 -19.41 0.83 13.60
N VAL A 67 -20.36 0.73 12.68
CA VAL A 67 -20.28 -0.12 11.49
C VAL A 67 -20.04 0.76 10.27
N TRP A 68 -19.13 0.34 9.39
CA TRP A 68 -18.84 1.02 8.14
C TRP A 68 -19.51 0.33 6.96
N TYR A 69 -20.06 1.12 6.06
CA TYR A 69 -20.71 0.68 4.83
C TYR A 69 -20.10 1.41 3.63
N PHE A 70 -20.04 0.72 2.50
CA PHE A 70 -19.61 1.24 1.21
C PHE A 70 -20.70 1.09 0.17
N GLN A 71 -20.95 2.16 -0.57
CA GLN A 71 -21.94 2.18 -1.64
C GLN A 71 -21.37 2.95 -2.83
N LYS A 72 -21.26 2.28 -3.97
CA LYS A 72 -20.69 2.88 -5.18
C LYS A 72 -21.62 3.91 -5.83
N ASN A 73 -22.91 3.59 -5.86
CA ASN A 73 -23.96 4.49 -6.34
C ASN A 73 -25.15 4.37 -5.39
N MET A 74 -25.67 5.52 -4.95
CA MET A 74 -26.84 5.62 -4.06
C MET A 74 -28.12 5.03 -4.68
N GLU A 75 -28.18 4.88 -6.01
CA GLU A 75 -29.30 4.22 -6.70
C GLU A 75 -29.37 2.72 -6.44
N ASN A 76 -28.25 2.08 -6.06
CA ASN A 76 -28.23 0.66 -5.74
C ASN A 76 -28.66 0.44 -4.28
N HIS A 77 -29.77 -0.27 -4.03
CA HIS A 77 -30.47 -0.26 -2.75
C HIS A 77 -29.80 -1.07 -1.62
N LYS A 78 -28.63 -1.68 -1.86
CA LYS A 78 -27.94 -2.50 -0.85
C LYS A 78 -26.49 -2.04 -0.67
N PRO A 79 -26.15 -1.33 0.42
CA PRO A 79 -24.78 -0.98 0.72
C PRO A 79 -23.97 -2.24 1.10
N THR A 80 -22.69 -2.25 0.73
CA THR A 80 -21.75 -3.31 1.11
C THR A 80 -21.25 -3.04 2.53
N ILE A 81 -21.41 -4.01 3.43
CA ILE A 81 -20.92 -3.88 4.81
C ILE A 81 -19.40 -4.11 4.82
N LEU A 82 -18.64 -3.18 5.40
CA LEU A 82 -17.19 -3.23 5.52
C LEU A 82 -16.71 -3.73 6.90
N THR A 83 -17.38 -4.70 7.51
CA THR A 83 -16.98 -5.20 8.86
C THR A 83 -16.25 -6.54 8.80
N ASP A 84 -15.20 -6.66 9.61
CA ASP A 84 -15.13 -7.82 10.51
C ASP A 84 -15.90 -7.44 11.78
N LEU A 85 -16.72 -8.34 12.32
CA LEU A 85 -17.65 -8.07 13.42
C LEU A 85 -16.96 -7.77 14.79
N ALA A 86 -15.63 -7.64 14.84
CA ALA A 86 -14.87 -7.45 16.07
C ALA A 86 -13.93 -6.22 16.05
N GLY A 87 -13.73 -5.54 14.91
CA GLY A 87 -12.80 -4.42 14.79
C GLY A 87 -11.34 -4.80 15.06
N THR A 88 -10.98 -6.09 14.93
CA THR A 88 -9.68 -6.65 15.34
C THR A 88 -8.79 -7.07 14.17
N ARG A 89 -9.26 -7.02 12.93
CA ARG A 89 -8.40 -7.34 11.78
C ARG A 89 -7.45 -6.19 11.48
N VAL A 90 -6.27 -6.31 12.07
CA VAL A 90 -5.06 -5.64 11.59
C VAL A 90 -4.63 -6.40 10.33
N VAL A 91 -4.98 -5.88 9.15
CA VAL A 91 -4.36 -6.35 7.92
C VAL A 91 -2.93 -5.83 7.94
N ASP A 92 -1.95 -6.74 8.02
CA ASP A 92 -0.55 -6.38 7.85
C ASP A 92 -0.35 -5.80 6.44
N SER A 93 -0.03 -4.50 6.39
CA SER A 93 0.20 -3.75 5.15
C SER A 93 1.27 -4.38 4.26
N GLY A 94 2.15 -5.24 4.79
CA GLY A 94 3.20 -5.91 4.03
C GLY A 94 2.73 -6.94 3.00
N HIS A 95 1.46 -7.36 3.00
CA HIS A 95 0.95 -8.44 2.12
C HIS A 95 -0.21 -8.01 1.19
N ILE A 96 -0.53 -6.71 1.13
CA ILE A 96 -1.61 -6.20 0.30
C ILE A 96 -1.14 -6.09 -1.15
N ARG A 97 -1.70 -6.93 -2.05
CA ARG A 97 -1.45 -6.82 -3.49
C ARG A 97 -2.27 -5.68 -4.10
N VAL A 98 -1.62 -4.85 -4.91
CA VAL A 98 -2.27 -3.84 -5.78
C VAL A 98 -3.34 -4.53 -6.65
N GLY A 99 -4.54 -3.97 -6.75
CA GLY A 99 -5.65 -4.56 -7.50
C GLY A 99 -6.55 -5.51 -6.73
N SER A 100 -6.31 -5.74 -5.43
CA SER A 100 -7.22 -6.57 -4.62
C SER A 100 -8.53 -5.84 -4.28
N ASN A 101 -9.62 -6.60 -4.10
CA ASN A 101 -10.94 -6.07 -3.73
C ASN A 101 -10.85 -5.23 -2.45
N LEU A 102 -11.61 -4.12 -2.37
CA LEU A 102 -11.71 -3.24 -1.21
C LEU A 102 -11.81 -4.02 0.12
N LEU A 103 -12.60 -5.11 0.13
CA LEU A 103 -12.82 -5.95 1.33
C LEU A 103 -11.56 -6.63 1.88
N LYS A 104 -10.45 -6.63 1.14
CA LYS A 104 -9.15 -7.19 1.56
C LYS A 104 -8.12 -6.13 1.94
N ARG A 105 -8.46 -4.84 1.81
CA ARG A 105 -7.53 -3.70 1.90
C ARG A 105 -8.00 -2.59 2.84
N PHE A 106 -8.81 -2.91 3.84
CA PHE A 106 -9.19 -1.93 4.84
C PHE A 106 -8.90 -2.46 6.25
N SER A 107 -8.82 -1.53 7.20
CA SER A 107 -8.81 -1.82 8.63
C SER A 107 -9.65 -0.76 9.34
N ILE A 108 -10.26 -1.12 10.47
CA ILE A 108 -11.00 -0.18 11.31
C ILE A 108 -10.22 -0.02 12.60
N ARG A 109 -9.85 1.22 12.93
CA ARG A 109 -9.11 1.53 14.15
C ARG A 109 -9.76 2.72 14.85
N MET A 110 -10.11 2.56 16.13
CA MET A 110 -10.75 3.63 16.91
C MET A 110 -11.93 4.26 16.15
N PHE A 111 -12.79 3.41 15.57
CA PHE A 111 -13.95 3.76 14.74
C PHE A 111 -13.65 4.48 13.40
N SER A 112 -12.38 4.69 13.08
CA SER A 112 -11.96 5.27 11.79
C SER A 112 -11.69 4.16 10.79
N LEU A 113 -12.19 4.32 9.57
CA LEU A 113 -11.94 3.41 8.46
C LEU A 113 -10.63 3.81 7.77
N ILE A 114 -9.68 2.90 7.70
CA ILE A 114 -8.41 3.07 7.00
C ILE A 114 -8.45 2.20 5.75
N ILE A 115 -8.26 2.80 4.58
CA ILE A 115 -8.24 2.11 3.29
C ILE A 115 -6.82 2.17 2.75
N PHE A 116 -6.22 1.00 2.48
CA PHE A 116 -4.85 0.86 2.02
C PHE A 116 -4.78 0.76 0.50
N HIS A 117 -3.80 1.43 -0.12
CA HIS A 117 -3.55 1.36 -1.57
C HIS A 117 -4.82 1.58 -2.42
N SER A 118 -5.44 2.74 -2.23
CA SER A 118 -6.70 3.13 -2.87
C SER A 118 -6.71 2.90 -4.38
N GLN A 119 -7.85 2.53 -4.92
CA GLN A 119 -8.06 2.36 -6.36
C GLN A 119 -9.18 3.27 -6.82
N GLU A 120 -9.22 3.62 -8.11
CA GLU A 120 -10.30 4.44 -8.69
C GLU A 120 -11.69 3.83 -8.42
N SER A 121 -11.77 2.49 -8.41
CA SER A 121 -12.98 1.74 -8.08
C SER A 121 -13.46 1.88 -6.63
N ASP A 122 -12.59 2.36 -5.75
CA ASP A 122 -12.89 2.64 -4.34
C ASP A 122 -13.60 4.00 -4.18
N SER A 123 -13.78 4.78 -5.26
CA SER A 123 -14.60 5.99 -5.22
C SER A 123 -16.08 5.66 -4.96
N GLY A 124 -16.73 6.46 -4.12
CA GLY A 124 -18.13 6.26 -3.73
C GLY A 124 -18.46 6.80 -2.34
N HIS A 125 -19.59 6.36 -1.81
CA HIS A 125 -20.10 6.78 -0.52
C HIS A 125 -19.64 5.82 0.58
N TYR A 126 -19.07 6.39 1.64
CA TYR A 126 -18.67 5.66 2.84
C TYR A 126 -19.48 6.15 4.02
N LEU A 127 -20.24 5.26 4.65
CA LEU A 127 -21.20 5.60 5.70
C LEU A 127 -20.77 4.95 7.00
N CYS A 128 -20.79 5.70 8.10
CA CYS A 128 -20.71 5.13 9.43
C CYS A 128 -22.09 5.15 10.10
N GLY A 129 -22.47 4.02 10.72
CA GLY A 129 -23.81 3.79 11.26
C GLY A 129 -23.87 2.68 12.32
N THR A 130 -25.09 2.29 12.70
CA THR A 130 -25.36 1.10 13.53
C THR A 130 -25.24 -0.19 12.72
N ASP A 131 -25.20 -1.33 13.43
CA ASP A 131 -25.38 -2.66 12.86
C ASP A 131 -26.76 -2.88 12.20
N LYS A 132 -27.77 -2.12 12.63
CA LYS A 132 -29.12 -2.12 12.07
C LYS A 132 -29.24 -1.29 10.77
N GLY A 133 -28.20 -0.56 10.39
CA GLY A 133 -28.18 0.26 9.18
C GLY A 133 -28.68 1.69 9.37
N ASP A 134 -28.71 2.20 10.61
CA ASP A 134 -28.99 3.62 10.86
C ASP A 134 -27.70 4.43 10.65
N PHE A 135 -27.67 5.27 9.61
CA PHE A 135 -26.48 6.05 9.24
C PHE A 135 -26.42 7.40 9.96
N PHE A 136 -25.26 7.75 10.48
CA PHE A 136 -25.04 9.01 11.22
C PHE A 136 -24.22 10.03 10.44
N TYR A 137 -23.25 9.54 9.66
CA TYR A 137 -22.28 10.37 8.98
C TYR A 137 -21.80 9.70 7.70
N GLY A 138 -21.58 10.49 6.65
CA GLY A 138 -21.18 9.99 5.34
C GLY A 138 -20.04 10.79 4.72
N TYR A 139 -19.22 10.11 3.93
CA TYR A 139 -18.22 10.70 3.04
C TYR A 139 -18.61 10.41 1.60
N ASP A 140 -18.35 11.36 0.71
CA ASP A 140 -18.26 11.15 -0.73
C ASP A 140 -16.78 11.19 -1.09
N VAL A 141 -16.22 10.02 -1.37
CA VAL A 141 -14.79 9.84 -1.61
C VAL A 141 -14.56 9.75 -3.11
N ASP A 142 -13.71 10.64 -3.62
CA ASP A 142 -13.19 10.60 -4.97
C ASP A 142 -11.73 10.12 -4.97
N VAL A 143 -11.47 8.97 -5.58
CA VAL A 143 -10.10 8.44 -5.80
C VAL A 143 -9.70 8.71 -7.24
N GLN A 144 -8.88 9.73 -7.44
CA GLN A 144 -8.49 10.17 -8.77
C GLN A 144 -7.41 9.28 -9.41
N PRO A 145 -7.49 9.02 -10.72
CA PRO A 145 -6.58 8.14 -11.44
C PRO A 145 -5.13 8.61 -11.40
N THR A 146 -4.19 7.68 -11.22
CA THR A 146 -2.76 7.93 -11.46
C THR A 146 -2.35 7.70 -12.92
N LYS A 147 -3.22 7.05 -13.71
CA LYS A 147 -2.94 6.81 -15.12
C LYS A 147 -2.92 8.14 -15.88
N HIS A 148 -1.83 8.39 -16.60
CA HIS A 148 -1.60 9.65 -17.34
C HIS A 148 -1.58 10.90 -16.46
N ILE A 149 -1.14 10.78 -15.21
CA ILE A 149 -0.87 11.93 -14.35
C ILE A 149 0.18 12.85 -14.99
N ARG A 150 0.00 14.17 -14.86
CA ARG A 150 0.98 15.13 -15.34
C ARG A 150 2.04 15.36 -14.25
N VAL A 151 3.30 15.23 -14.61
CA VAL A 151 4.43 15.51 -13.72
C VAL A 151 5.14 16.75 -14.24
N ALA A 152 5.38 17.72 -13.36
CA ALA A 152 6.08 18.96 -13.67
C ALA A 152 7.34 19.08 -12.80
N PHE A 153 8.49 19.24 -13.45
CA PHE A 153 9.77 19.47 -12.81
C PHE A 153 10.05 20.98 -12.71
N MET A 154 9.87 21.53 -11.52
CA MET A 154 10.02 22.99 -11.29
C MET A 154 11.45 23.47 -11.56
N ASP A 155 12.45 22.61 -11.37
CA ASP A 155 13.86 22.94 -11.65
C ASP A 155 14.16 23.10 -13.15
N LYS A 156 13.22 22.71 -14.03
CA LYS A 156 13.33 22.79 -15.49
C LYS A 156 12.37 23.82 -16.09
N ASP A 157 11.79 24.69 -15.25
CA ASP A 157 10.75 25.64 -15.65
C ASP A 157 9.54 24.96 -16.33
N GLU A 158 9.27 23.69 -15.97
CA GLU A 158 8.06 23.02 -16.41
C GLU A 158 6.88 23.50 -15.59
N HIS A 159 5.77 23.80 -16.26
CA HIS A 159 4.59 24.37 -15.62
C HIS A 159 3.50 23.31 -15.43
N ILE A 160 2.80 23.44 -14.31
CA ILE A 160 1.52 22.78 -14.05
C ILE A 160 0.45 23.30 -15.02
N GLN A 161 -0.66 22.59 -15.15
CA GLN A 161 -1.74 22.97 -16.05
C GLN A 161 -2.50 24.19 -15.52
N ASP A 162 -2.69 25.18 -16.38
CA ASP A 162 -3.51 26.35 -16.08
C ASP A 162 -4.97 25.96 -15.77
N ASP A 163 -5.62 26.79 -14.98
CA ASP A 163 -7.03 26.62 -14.66
C ASP A 163 -7.89 26.83 -15.91
N SER A 164 -8.95 26.04 -16.02
CA SER A 164 -9.88 26.08 -17.14
C SER A 164 -11.21 26.64 -16.69
N THR A 165 -11.48 27.88 -17.06
CA THR A 165 -12.75 28.54 -16.78
C THR A 165 -13.71 28.40 -17.96
N ALA A 166 -14.91 27.89 -17.69
CA ALA A 166 -16.03 27.87 -18.62
C ALA A 166 -17.17 28.74 -18.07
N LYS A 167 -18.25 28.90 -18.85
CA LYS A 167 -19.38 29.77 -18.49
C LYS A 167 -20.05 29.38 -17.16
N ASP A 168 -20.16 28.08 -16.90
CA ASP A 168 -20.95 27.53 -15.78
C ASP A 168 -20.10 26.77 -14.74
N PHE A 169 -18.79 26.69 -14.95
CA PHE A 169 -17.88 26.01 -14.03
C PHE A 169 -16.43 26.48 -14.20
N ASN A 170 -15.64 26.34 -13.13
CA ASN A 170 -14.19 26.49 -13.15
C ASN A 170 -13.52 25.16 -12.77
N LEU A 171 -12.55 24.70 -13.55
CA LEU A 171 -11.75 23.51 -13.29
C LEU A 171 -10.33 23.90 -12.94
N PHE A 172 -9.88 23.50 -11.75
CA PHE A 172 -8.57 23.87 -11.24
C PHE A 172 -7.93 22.73 -10.46
N THR A 173 -6.64 22.86 -10.18
CA THR A 173 -5.91 21.88 -9.37
C THR A 173 -5.61 22.45 -8.00
N THR A 174 -6.08 21.78 -6.94
CA THR A 174 -5.68 22.14 -5.57
C THR A 174 -4.48 21.28 -5.18
N PHE A 175 -3.36 21.94 -4.86
CA PHE A 175 -2.14 21.27 -4.43
C PHE A 175 -2.10 21.12 -2.91
N TRP A 176 -1.62 19.96 -2.47
CA TRP A 176 -1.14 19.78 -1.11
C TRP A 176 0.11 20.61 -0.86
N ASP A 177 0.44 20.77 0.41
CA ASP A 177 1.72 21.35 0.81
C ASP A 177 2.90 20.55 0.26
N TRP A 178 4.02 21.24 0.05
CA TRP A 178 5.27 20.59 -0.29
C TRP A 178 5.67 19.63 0.85
N THR A 179 6.03 18.40 0.49
CA THR A 179 6.64 17.47 1.44
C THR A 179 7.93 18.06 2.00
N ARG A 180 8.40 17.54 3.13
CA ARG A 180 9.78 17.83 3.56
C ARG A 180 10.77 17.33 2.52
N CYS A 181 12.02 17.76 2.63
CA CYS A 181 13.10 17.25 1.78
C CYS A 181 13.28 15.75 2.04
N ASP A 182 13.28 14.94 0.98
CA ASP A 182 13.34 13.48 1.09
C ASP A 182 14.67 12.96 1.68
N ARG A 183 15.74 13.75 1.54
CA ARG A 183 17.10 13.51 2.06
C ARG A 183 17.60 14.74 2.81
N CYS A 184 18.59 14.54 3.68
CA CYS A 184 19.33 15.62 4.34
C CYS A 184 20.82 15.51 4.04
N GLY A 185 21.57 16.61 4.18
CA GLY A 185 23.02 16.69 3.97
C GLY A 185 23.48 16.57 2.52
N VAL A 186 22.58 16.19 1.62
CA VAL A 186 22.78 16.05 0.18
C VAL A 186 21.59 16.63 -0.56
N ARG A 187 21.72 16.83 -1.88
CA ARG A 187 20.59 17.22 -2.72
C ARG A 187 19.49 16.15 -2.63
N GLY A 188 18.31 16.58 -2.18
CA GLY A 188 17.08 15.80 -2.15
C GLY A 188 16.02 16.41 -3.06
N GLU A 189 14.82 15.86 -3.00
CA GLU A 189 13.64 16.34 -3.71
C GLU A 189 12.45 16.55 -2.76
N GLN A 190 11.60 17.51 -3.10
CA GLN A 190 10.27 17.69 -2.52
C GLN A 190 9.24 17.40 -3.59
N ARG A 191 8.08 16.90 -3.17
CA ARG A 191 6.93 16.72 -4.04
C ARG A 191 5.70 17.39 -3.44
N ARG A 192 4.75 17.76 -4.30
CA ARG A 192 3.38 18.07 -3.91
C ARG A 192 2.42 17.46 -4.92
N ILE A 193 1.25 17.07 -4.42
CA ILE A 193 0.25 16.36 -5.21
C ILE A 193 -0.93 17.31 -5.41
N GLY A 194 -1.31 17.49 -6.66
CA GLY A 194 -2.43 18.29 -7.10
C GLY A 194 -3.59 17.40 -7.51
N LEU A 195 -4.77 17.65 -6.95
CA LEU A 195 -6.01 16.94 -7.29
C LEU A 195 -6.96 17.88 -8.04
N CYS A 196 -7.77 17.31 -8.93
CA CYS A 196 -8.74 18.05 -9.72
C CYS A 196 -9.94 18.47 -8.87
N TYR A 197 -10.27 19.76 -8.89
CA TYR A 197 -11.48 20.31 -8.30
C TYR A 197 -12.29 21.09 -9.34
N MET A 198 -13.61 21.09 -9.13
CA MET A 198 -14.57 21.86 -9.91
C MET A 198 -15.31 22.83 -9.00
N GLN A 199 -15.40 24.08 -9.44
CA GLN A 199 -16.31 25.07 -8.87
C GLN A 199 -17.51 25.26 -9.79
N SER A 200 -18.73 25.10 -9.28
CA SER A 200 -19.95 25.36 -10.06
C SER A 200 -21.15 25.65 -9.14
N PRO A 201 -22.06 26.57 -9.51
CA PRO A 201 -23.31 26.76 -8.78
C PRO A 201 -24.27 25.57 -8.89
N TRP A 202 -24.03 24.65 -9.83
CA TRP A 202 -24.90 23.50 -10.12
C TRP A 202 -24.57 22.24 -9.31
N LEU A 203 -23.65 22.33 -8.35
CA LEU A 203 -23.27 21.19 -7.51
C LEU A 203 -24.41 20.80 -6.57
N HIS A 204 -24.56 19.50 -6.34
CA HIS A 204 -25.66 18.98 -5.53
C HIS A 204 -25.49 19.35 -4.03
N PRO A 205 -26.44 20.08 -3.40
CA PRO A 205 -26.25 20.63 -2.04
C PRO A 205 -26.08 19.60 -0.92
N ARG A 206 -26.53 18.35 -1.13
CA ARG A 206 -26.37 17.23 -0.18
C ARG A 206 -24.91 16.88 0.13
N TYR A 207 -23.99 17.30 -0.73
CA TYR A 207 -22.56 17.07 -0.55
C TYR A 207 -21.93 18.31 0.07
N ARG A 208 -21.52 18.17 1.33
CA ARG A 208 -20.83 19.22 2.08
C ARG A 208 -19.38 19.29 1.64
N THR A 209 -18.96 20.49 1.31
CA THR A 209 -17.62 20.79 0.83
C THR A 209 -16.92 21.76 1.80
N ALA A 210 -15.57 21.81 1.75
CA ALA A 210 -14.81 22.75 2.58
C ALA A 210 -15.04 24.21 2.14
N MET A 211 -15.22 24.43 0.84
CA MET A 211 -15.55 25.72 0.24
C MET A 211 -16.89 25.63 -0.48
N PRO A 212 -17.76 26.65 -0.39
CA PRO A 212 -19.04 26.68 -1.10
C PRO A 212 -18.83 26.47 -2.60
N ASN A 213 -19.71 25.68 -3.22
CA ASN A 213 -19.72 25.42 -4.67
C ASN A 213 -18.43 24.80 -5.22
N VAL A 214 -17.57 24.18 -4.41
CA VAL A 214 -16.34 23.51 -4.85
C VAL A 214 -16.34 22.04 -4.44
N THR A 215 -16.18 21.11 -5.38
CA THR A 215 -16.08 19.67 -5.09
C THR A 215 -14.98 19.03 -5.92
N SER A 216 -14.53 17.83 -5.52
CA SER A 216 -13.61 17.03 -6.33
C SER A 216 -14.22 16.64 -7.69
N CYS A 217 -13.44 16.61 -8.76
CA CYS A 217 -13.97 16.41 -10.12
C CYS A 217 -14.71 15.08 -10.34
N GLY A 218 -14.34 14.01 -9.62
CA GLY A 218 -15.01 12.71 -9.67
C GLY A 218 -16.10 12.53 -8.61
N SER A 219 -16.44 13.58 -7.85
CA SER A 219 -17.50 13.56 -6.83
C SER A 219 -18.88 13.30 -7.43
N ASN A 220 -19.73 12.58 -6.70
CA ASN A 220 -21.14 12.43 -7.05
C ASN A 220 -21.96 13.71 -6.89
N ALA A 221 -21.36 14.77 -6.34
CA ALA A 221 -21.95 16.11 -6.32
C ALA A 221 -21.96 16.76 -7.72
N VAL A 222 -21.12 16.29 -8.65
CA VAL A 222 -21.00 16.82 -10.01
C VAL A 222 -22.12 16.23 -10.90
N PRO A 223 -23.00 17.07 -11.47
CA PRO A 223 -24.04 16.62 -12.39
C PRO A 223 -23.47 15.89 -13.61
N ALA A 224 -24.21 14.94 -14.17
CA ALA A 224 -23.77 14.10 -15.30
C ALA A 224 -23.25 14.89 -16.52
N HIS A 225 -23.82 16.08 -16.79
CA HIS A 225 -23.38 16.93 -17.90
C HIS A 225 -22.01 17.60 -17.66
N LEU A 226 -21.58 17.76 -16.40
CA LEU A 226 -20.29 18.34 -16.01
C LEU A 226 -19.20 17.29 -15.71
N GLN A 227 -19.56 16.01 -15.58
CA GLN A 227 -18.59 14.94 -15.31
C GLN A 227 -17.56 14.79 -16.43
N LYS A 228 -17.98 14.89 -17.70
CA LYS A 228 -17.06 14.75 -18.85
C LYS A 228 -15.90 15.76 -18.80
N PRO A 229 -16.13 17.09 -18.66
CA PRO A 229 -15.06 18.05 -18.43
C PRO A 229 -14.16 17.70 -17.23
N GLY A 230 -14.73 17.29 -16.10
CA GLY A 230 -13.98 16.91 -14.91
C GLY A 230 -13.02 15.74 -15.13
N HIS A 231 -13.42 14.74 -15.91
CA HIS A 231 -12.57 13.58 -16.24
C HIS A 231 -11.43 13.89 -17.22
N LEU A 232 -11.51 15.01 -17.95
CA LEU A 232 -10.45 15.42 -18.87
C LEU A 232 -9.27 16.04 -18.12
N ARG A 233 -9.52 16.77 -17.02
CA ARG A 233 -8.46 17.28 -16.16
C ARG A 233 -7.93 16.14 -15.29
N ARG A 234 -6.62 15.96 -15.30
CA ARG A 234 -5.93 14.89 -14.57
C ARG A 234 -5.27 15.44 -13.32
N PRO A 235 -5.01 14.59 -12.30
CA PRO A 235 -4.16 14.98 -11.20
C PRO A 235 -2.76 15.38 -11.70
N GLU A 236 -2.06 16.12 -10.85
CA GLU A 236 -0.76 16.68 -11.17
C GLU A 236 0.22 16.44 -10.04
N ILE A 237 1.50 16.31 -10.36
CA ILE A 237 2.58 16.23 -9.38
C ILE A 237 3.63 17.27 -9.75
N ALA A 238 3.97 18.12 -8.80
CA ALA A 238 5.12 19.02 -8.94
C ALA A 238 6.28 18.49 -8.10
N ILE A 239 7.47 18.46 -8.69
CA ILE A 239 8.72 18.04 -8.05
C ILE A 239 9.73 19.16 -8.18
N ARG A 240 10.48 19.40 -7.11
CA ARG A 240 11.61 20.34 -7.10
C ARG A 240 12.74 19.81 -6.25
N SER A 241 13.95 20.28 -6.51
CA SER A 241 15.09 19.94 -5.65
C SER A 241 15.08 20.73 -4.35
N CYS A 242 15.71 20.16 -3.33
CA CYS A 242 15.93 20.80 -2.04
C CYS A 242 17.30 20.41 -1.49
N LEU A 243 17.80 21.23 -0.57
CA LEU A 243 18.99 20.95 0.21
C LEU A 243 18.71 21.38 1.64
N THR A 244 18.75 20.43 2.57
CA THR A 244 18.54 20.68 3.99
C THR A 244 19.64 20.02 4.82
N PRO A 245 20.12 20.65 5.90
CA PRO A 245 21.10 20.03 6.79
C PRO A 245 20.48 18.86 7.55
N CYS A 246 21.27 17.85 7.89
CA CYS A 246 20.81 16.77 8.75
C CYS A 246 20.67 17.24 10.19
N GLN A 247 19.55 16.90 10.83
CA GLN A 247 19.38 17.13 12.27
C GLN A 247 20.38 16.26 13.04
N GLU A 248 21.30 16.90 13.76
CA GLU A 248 22.13 16.22 14.73
C GLU A 248 21.26 15.66 15.86
N LYS A 249 21.43 14.37 16.17
CA LYS A 249 20.79 13.79 17.36
C LYS A 249 21.50 14.38 18.58
N LYS A 250 20.84 15.33 19.27
CA LYS A 250 21.28 15.76 20.60
C LYS A 250 21.23 14.55 21.53
N VAL A 251 22.39 13.96 21.83
CA VAL A 251 22.51 12.97 22.89
C VAL A 251 22.33 13.74 24.19
N HIS A 252 21.19 13.59 24.85
CA HIS A 252 21.03 14.03 26.23
C HIS A 252 22.05 13.25 27.07
N LYS A 253 23.14 13.90 27.45
CA LYS A 253 24.09 13.39 28.43
C LYS A 253 23.51 13.64 29.83
N GLU A 254 22.45 12.91 30.17
CA GLU A 254 22.03 12.79 31.57
C GLU A 254 22.63 11.50 32.13
N GLY A 255 23.36 11.69 33.23
CA GLY A 255 24.49 10.85 33.61
C GLY A 255 24.13 9.45 34.07
N ILE A 256 24.80 8.46 33.48
CA ILE A 256 25.17 7.22 34.18
C ILE A 256 26.60 6.90 33.77
N GLN A 257 27.54 7.32 34.62
CA GLN A 257 28.94 6.94 34.56
C GLN A 257 29.05 5.51 35.07
N GLY A 258 28.72 4.55 34.21
CA GLY A 258 28.77 3.11 34.51
C GLY A 258 29.83 2.44 33.65
N ILE A 259 30.66 1.60 34.28
CA ILE A 259 31.82 0.89 33.71
C ILE A 259 31.50 0.05 32.44
N SER A 260 30.22 -0.14 32.10
CA SER A 260 29.76 -0.70 30.81
C SER A 260 30.14 0.16 29.59
N ASP A 261 30.43 1.44 29.80
CA ASP A 261 30.76 2.40 28.74
C ASP A 261 32.19 2.24 28.20
N VAL A 262 33.06 1.49 28.89
CA VAL A 262 34.44 1.21 28.45
C VAL A 262 34.49 -0.03 27.54
N ILE A 263 33.67 -1.05 27.83
CA ILE A 263 33.60 -2.28 27.03
C ILE A 263 32.80 -2.04 25.73
N SER A 264 31.79 -1.16 25.76
CA SER A 264 31.04 -0.77 24.56
C SER A 264 31.86 0.10 23.59
N LYS A 265 32.82 0.91 24.10
CA LYS A 265 33.68 1.80 23.29
C LYS A 265 34.77 1.06 22.50
N LEU A 266 35.18 -0.14 22.92
CA LEU A 266 36.20 -0.92 22.22
C LEU A 266 35.67 -1.75 21.03
N SER A 267 34.34 -1.94 20.94
CA SER A 267 33.72 -2.82 19.92
C SER A 267 32.80 -2.10 18.93
N GLN A 268 32.47 -0.82 19.17
CA GLN A 268 31.55 -0.08 18.29
C GLN A 268 32.29 0.93 17.41
N LYS A 269 32.23 0.71 16.09
CA LYS A 269 32.44 1.78 15.11
C LYS A 269 31.35 2.86 15.35
N PRO A 270 31.69 4.09 15.76
CA PRO A 270 30.72 5.06 16.32
C PRO A 270 29.67 5.60 15.33
N TRP A 271 29.80 5.29 14.04
CA TRP A 271 29.04 5.95 12.97
C TRP A 271 27.93 5.09 12.35
N LEU A 272 27.81 3.81 12.74
CA LEU A 272 26.76 2.93 12.22
C LEU A 272 25.60 2.88 13.20
N SER A 273 24.67 3.83 13.07
CA SER A 273 23.29 3.55 13.50
C SER A 273 22.88 2.27 12.78
N ARG A 274 22.63 1.19 13.52
CA ARG A 274 22.31 -0.13 12.95
C ARG A 274 20.93 -0.04 12.29
N ILE A 275 20.90 0.38 11.03
CA ILE A 275 19.67 0.52 10.24
C ILE A 275 19.10 -0.88 10.04
N PRO A 276 17.79 -1.09 10.30
CA PRO A 276 17.17 -2.39 10.10
C PRO A 276 17.34 -2.81 8.64
N THR A 277 17.90 -4.00 8.43
CA THR A 277 18.21 -4.54 7.10
C THR A 277 17.33 -5.74 6.80
N GLN A 278 16.53 -5.66 5.74
CA GLN A 278 15.73 -6.77 5.21
C GLN A 278 16.48 -7.48 4.08
N PHE A 279 16.36 -8.80 3.99
CA PHE A 279 17.03 -9.60 2.96
C PHE A 279 16.00 -10.13 1.97
N HIS A 280 16.20 -9.84 0.69
CA HIS A 280 15.35 -10.32 -0.40
C HIS A 280 16.15 -11.25 -1.30
N ARG A 281 15.61 -12.43 -1.57
CA ARG A 281 16.13 -13.38 -2.55
C ARG A 281 15.13 -13.46 -3.69
N GLN A 282 15.53 -12.99 -4.87
CA GLN A 282 14.63 -12.96 -6.02
C GLN A 282 15.21 -13.76 -7.19
N LEU A 283 14.34 -14.48 -7.90
CA LEU A 283 14.70 -15.19 -9.12
C LEU A 283 14.96 -14.19 -10.26
N LEU A 284 15.93 -14.51 -11.10
CA LEU A 284 16.19 -13.78 -12.34
C LEU A 284 14.92 -13.75 -13.20
N GLY A 285 14.57 -12.55 -13.68
CA GLY A 285 13.36 -12.31 -14.48
C GLY A 285 12.07 -12.13 -13.65
N GLY A 286 12.10 -12.35 -12.33
CA GLY A 286 10.96 -12.06 -11.46
C GLY A 286 10.81 -10.57 -11.15
N ASP A 287 9.69 -10.21 -10.54
CA ASP A 287 9.39 -8.83 -10.11
C ASP A 287 9.52 -8.69 -8.59
N LEU A 288 9.93 -7.50 -8.13
CA LEU A 288 10.04 -7.16 -6.72
C LEU A 288 9.44 -5.77 -6.46
N VAL A 289 8.65 -5.66 -5.39
CA VAL A 289 8.15 -4.40 -4.87
C VAL A 289 8.64 -4.24 -3.44
N ILE A 290 9.26 -3.09 -3.14
CA ILE A 290 9.83 -2.79 -1.83
C ILE A 290 9.09 -1.57 -1.25
N THR A 291 8.57 -1.73 -0.04
CA THR A 291 7.87 -0.69 0.71
C THR A 291 8.74 -0.16 1.83
N CYS A 292 8.80 1.16 1.97
CA CYS A 292 9.53 1.77 3.05
C CYS A 292 8.78 1.62 4.39
N PRO A 293 9.39 1.12 5.47
CA PRO A 293 8.67 0.80 6.70
C PRO A 293 8.02 2.03 7.34
N GLY A 294 6.71 1.95 7.58
CA GLY A 294 5.91 3.04 8.14
C GLY A 294 5.87 4.30 7.28
N ALA A 295 6.26 4.23 6.00
CA ALA A 295 5.98 5.30 5.06
C ALA A 295 4.48 5.38 4.79
N ARG A 296 4.02 6.59 4.55
CA ARG A 296 2.66 6.89 4.12
C ARG A 296 2.77 7.71 2.83
N PRO A 297 1.73 7.77 1.99
CA PRO A 297 1.82 8.51 0.74
C PRO A 297 2.09 10.01 0.93
N GLU A 298 1.68 10.61 2.04
CA GLU A 298 1.98 12.00 2.36
C GLU A 298 3.44 12.25 2.74
N HIS A 299 4.19 11.20 3.10
CA HIS A 299 5.57 11.35 3.53
C HIS A 299 6.52 11.56 2.35
N ALA A 300 7.60 12.33 2.60
CA ALA A 300 8.75 12.40 1.71
C ALA A 300 9.53 11.08 1.81
N VAL A 301 9.60 10.32 0.72
CA VAL A 301 10.31 9.04 0.67
C VAL A 301 11.28 9.05 -0.49
N ALA A 302 12.49 8.57 -0.22
CA ALA A 302 13.56 8.48 -1.19
C ALA A 302 14.19 7.09 -1.19
N TRP A 303 14.66 6.66 -2.35
CA TRP A 303 15.36 5.39 -2.52
C TRP A 303 16.75 5.62 -3.06
N ASP A 304 17.73 4.93 -2.48
CA ASP A 304 19.09 4.88 -2.99
C ASP A 304 19.46 3.42 -3.24
N LYS A 305 20.25 3.14 -4.27
CA LYS A 305 20.92 1.86 -4.48
C LYS A 305 22.40 2.07 -4.27
N GLU A 306 22.91 1.59 -3.15
CA GLU A 306 24.30 1.80 -2.74
C GLU A 306 24.64 3.31 -2.71
N SER A 307 25.52 3.78 -3.59
CA SER A 307 25.86 5.20 -3.74
C SER A 307 24.99 5.97 -4.75
N VAL A 308 24.20 5.25 -5.54
CA VAL A 308 23.35 5.81 -6.60
C VAL A 308 22.02 6.24 -6.02
N ARG A 309 21.67 7.51 -6.20
CA ARG A 309 20.42 8.10 -5.70
C ARG A 309 19.34 7.94 -6.75
N LEU A 310 18.23 7.31 -6.39
CA LEU A 310 17.08 7.14 -7.27
C LEU A 310 16.13 8.33 -7.06
N TYR A 311 16.41 9.42 -7.77
CA TYR A 311 15.59 10.63 -7.74
C TYR A 311 14.25 10.41 -8.47
N LEU A 312 13.15 10.91 -7.91
CA LEU A 312 11.82 10.91 -8.51
C LEU A 312 11.84 11.56 -9.90
N SER A 313 12.68 12.57 -10.11
CA SER A 313 12.86 13.19 -11.44
C SER A 313 13.30 12.25 -12.56
N HIS A 314 13.84 11.08 -12.21
CA HIS A 314 14.33 10.10 -13.19
C HIS A 314 13.62 8.75 -13.06
N TYR A 315 13.17 8.40 -11.85
CA TYR A 315 12.64 7.08 -11.53
C TYR A 315 11.14 7.08 -11.22
N LEU A 316 10.43 8.22 -11.20
CA LEU A 316 8.98 8.19 -11.01
C LEU A 316 8.27 7.50 -12.19
N ILE A 317 7.29 6.67 -11.88
CA ILE A 317 6.46 5.99 -12.88
C ILE A 317 5.87 7.01 -13.88
N GLY A 318 5.96 6.68 -15.17
CA GLY A 318 5.45 7.51 -16.26
C GLY A 318 6.47 8.51 -16.83
N VAL A 319 7.54 8.86 -16.11
CA VAL A 319 8.61 9.74 -16.62
C VAL A 319 9.35 9.10 -17.80
N ASN A 320 9.68 7.82 -17.67
CA ASN A 320 10.23 7.00 -18.74
C ASN A 320 9.43 5.70 -18.84
N LYS A 321 8.73 5.49 -19.96
CA LYS A 321 7.84 4.33 -20.15
C LYS A 321 8.59 2.99 -20.28
N THR A 322 9.90 3.01 -20.54
CA THR A 322 10.70 1.79 -20.71
C THR A 322 11.50 1.42 -19.46
N MET A 323 11.37 2.17 -18.35
CA MET A 323 12.11 1.87 -17.13
C MET A 323 11.53 0.64 -16.43
N ARG A 324 12.39 -0.33 -16.09
CA ARG A 324 12.01 -1.48 -15.23
C ARG A 324 12.02 -1.14 -13.75
N ILE A 325 12.94 -0.25 -13.35
CA ILE A 325 13.10 0.20 -11.98
C ILE A 325 12.40 1.54 -11.89
N PHE A 326 11.35 1.63 -11.09
CA PHE A 326 10.59 2.87 -10.91
C PHE A 326 10.03 2.99 -9.50
N ILE A 327 9.70 4.22 -9.13
CA ILE A 327 9.02 4.58 -7.90
C ILE A 327 7.58 4.92 -8.27
N ASP A 328 6.61 4.27 -7.64
CA ASP A 328 5.20 4.60 -7.86
C ASP A 328 4.77 5.86 -7.08
N HIS A 329 3.56 6.35 -7.34
CA HIS A 329 3.03 7.51 -6.62
C HIS A 329 2.83 7.26 -5.11
N GLY A 330 2.71 5.99 -4.71
CA GLY A 330 2.64 5.53 -3.33
C GLY A 330 3.99 5.41 -2.62
N ASN A 331 5.10 5.81 -3.26
CA ASN A 331 6.48 5.73 -2.76
C ASN A 331 7.08 4.32 -2.68
N HIS A 332 6.51 3.32 -3.37
CA HIS A 332 7.09 1.98 -3.44
C HIS A 332 8.11 1.89 -4.57
N LEU A 333 9.21 1.17 -4.33
CA LEU A 333 10.20 0.87 -5.35
C LEU A 333 9.82 -0.44 -6.05
N HIS A 334 9.59 -0.36 -7.36
CA HIS A 334 9.31 -1.50 -8.23
C HIS A 334 10.56 -1.83 -9.04
N ILE A 335 10.88 -3.12 -9.13
CA ILE A 335 11.94 -3.67 -9.97
C ILE A 335 11.32 -4.80 -10.78
N GLN A 336 10.96 -4.52 -12.04
CA GLN A 336 10.37 -5.52 -12.94
C GLN A 336 11.45 -6.31 -13.66
N GLN A 337 11.26 -7.59 -13.98
CA GLN A 337 12.21 -8.45 -14.71
C GLN A 337 13.66 -8.38 -14.18
N ILE A 338 13.86 -8.78 -12.93
CA ILE A 338 15.13 -8.62 -12.21
C ILE A 338 16.33 -9.21 -12.95
N LYS A 339 17.40 -8.41 -13.01
CA LYS A 339 18.69 -8.75 -13.62
C LYS A 339 19.75 -8.94 -12.55
N VAL A 340 20.84 -9.63 -12.88
CA VAL A 340 21.99 -9.82 -11.97
C VAL A 340 22.55 -8.48 -11.49
N ASN A 341 22.60 -7.47 -12.35
CA ASN A 341 23.07 -6.14 -12.00
C ASN A 341 22.13 -5.39 -11.03
N ASP A 342 20.89 -5.87 -10.81
CA ASP A 342 19.98 -5.27 -9.83
C ASP A 342 20.35 -5.69 -8.39
N GLU A 343 21.21 -6.70 -8.23
CA GLU A 343 21.79 -7.09 -6.94
C GLU A 343 22.47 -5.89 -6.26
N GLY A 344 22.34 -5.80 -4.93
CA GLY A 344 22.90 -4.70 -4.16
C GLY A 344 22.10 -4.40 -2.89
N THR A 345 22.48 -3.31 -2.23
CA THR A 345 21.76 -2.82 -1.05
C THR A 345 20.99 -1.56 -1.40
N TYR A 346 19.67 -1.60 -1.22
CA TYR A 346 18.79 -0.45 -1.40
C TYR A 346 18.52 0.18 -0.04
N PHE A 347 18.52 1.51 0.02
CA PHE A 347 18.27 2.26 1.23
C PHE A 347 17.00 3.08 1.08
N CYS A 348 16.15 3.07 2.11
CA CYS A 348 15.01 3.97 2.17
C CYS A 348 15.30 5.16 3.10
N TRP A 349 15.02 6.35 2.61
CA TRP A 349 14.88 7.57 3.37
C TRP A 349 13.41 7.91 3.57
N ARG A 350 13.06 8.36 4.76
CA ARG A 350 11.73 8.90 5.09
C ARG A 350 11.90 10.21 5.86
N GLU A 351 11.29 11.29 5.37
CA GLU A 351 11.35 12.61 5.99
C GLU A 351 12.80 13.08 6.25
N GLY A 352 13.71 12.84 5.29
CA GLY A 352 15.12 13.20 5.40
C GLY A 352 15.95 12.29 6.32
N LYS A 353 15.40 11.18 6.82
CA LYS A 353 16.11 10.23 7.70
C LYS A 353 16.24 8.86 7.06
N LEU A 354 17.42 8.26 7.14
CA LEU A 354 17.67 6.89 6.70
C LEU A 354 16.98 5.91 7.67
N VAL A 355 15.97 5.17 7.19
CA VAL A 355 15.10 4.34 8.04
C VAL A 355 15.29 2.84 7.88
N ALA A 356 15.65 2.37 6.69
CA ALA A 356 15.77 0.95 6.40
C ALA A 356 16.77 0.66 5.26
N ALA A 357 17.31 -0.55 5.26
CA ALA A 357 18.13 -1.09 4.18
C ALA A 357 17.53 -2.42 3.69
N PHE A 358 17.71 -2.72 2.42
CA PHE A 358 17.17 -3.90 1.75
C PHE A 358 18.27 -4.54 0.91
N ARG A 359 18.76 -5.70 1.33
CA ARG A 359 19.79 -6.43 0.59
C ARG A 359 19.13 -7.39 -0.38
N LEU A 360 19.19 -7.06 -1.67
CA LEU A 360 18.70 -7.92 -2.74
C LEU A 360 19.81 -8.87 -3.18
N ARG A 361 19.49 -10.17 -3.26
CA ARG A 361 20.32 -11.22 -3.88
C ARG A 361 19.55 -11.83 -5.04
N VAL A 362 20.19 -11.92 -6.21
CA VAL A 362 19.57 -12.46 -7.41
C VAL A 362 19.99 -13.91 -7.60
N ILE A 363 19.02 -14.81 -7.56
CA ILE A 363 19.25 -16.24 -7.76
C ILE A 363 19.04 -16.56 -9.25
N LYS A 364 20.08 -17.13 -9.87
CA LYS A 364 19.96 -17.71 -11.20
C LYS A 364 19.28 -19.07 -11.08
N TRP A 365 18.32 -19.34 -11.96
CA TRP A 365 17.80 -20.69 -12.10
C TRP A 365 18.91 -21.57 -12.66
N HIS A 366 19.47 -22.46 -11.86
CA HIS A 366 20.13 -23.63 -12.43
C HIS A 366 18.99 -24.49 -12.99
N GLN A 367 18.83 -24.51 -14.31
CA GLN A 367 18.16 -25.64 -14.95
C GLN A 367 18.99 -26.86 -14.56
N HIS A 368 18.56 -27.56 -13.51
CA HIS A 368 18.98 -28.92 -13.29
C HIS A 368 18.42 -29.67 -14.49
N TRP A 369 19.25 -29.85 -15.52
CA TRP A 369 19.01 -30.88 -16.51
C TRP A 369 18.76 -32.13 -15.69
N ARG A 370 17.55 -32.70 -15.75
CA ARG A 370 17.28 -34.02 -15.15
C ARG A 370 18.29 -34.97 -15.79
N THR A 371 19.38 -35.22 -15.08
CA THR A 371 20.35 -36.21 -15.50
C THR A 371 19.66 -37.57 -15.43
N PHE A 372 20.02 -38.49 -16.32
CA PHE A 372 19.48 -39.87 -16.33
C PHE A 372 19.66 -40.63 -15.00
N ASN A 373 20.39 -40.07 -14.04
CA ASN A 373 20.61 -40.61 -12.69
C ASN A 373 19.59 -40.16 -11.64
N ASP A 374 18.59 -39.35 -12.00
CA ASP A 374 17.52 -38.94 -11.09
C ASP A 374 16.58 -40.14 -10.79
N PRO A 375 16.35 -40.53 -9.52
CA PRO A 375 15.58 -41.73 -9.17
C PRO A 375 14.14 -41.72 -9.70
N GLU A 376 13.50 -40.55 -9.82
CA GLU A 376 12.17 -40.44 -10.43
C GLU A 376 12.23 -40.69 -11.94
N THR A 377 13.26 -40.18 -12.61
CA THR A 377 13.50 -40.39 -14.04
C THR A 377 13.85 -41.86 -14.34
N ILE A 378 14.67 -42.51 -13.51
CA ILE A 378 14.96 -43.95 -13.61
C ILE A 378 13.70 -44.78 -13.42
N TYR A 379 12.87 -44.44 -12.42
CA TYR A 379 11.60 -45.12 -12.16
C TYR A 379 10.64 -44.99 -13.35
N ALA A 380 10.52 -43.78 -13.91
CA ALA A 380 9.70 -43.53 -15.08
C ALA A 380 10.19 -44.30 -16.31
N ILE A 381 11.49 -44.28 -16.61
CA ILE A 381 12.06 -45.02 -17.75
C ILE A 381 11.88 -46.53 -17.58
N LYS A 382 12.09 -47.07 -16.37
CA LYS A 382 11.90 -48.48 -16.07
C LYS A 382 10.45 -48.91 -16.27
N ASN A 383 9.50 -48.09 -15.81
CA ASN A 383 8.08 -48.38 -15.97
C ASN A 383 7.64 -48.29 -17.44
N ILE A 384 8.06 -47.25 -18.17
CA ILE A 384 7.74 -47.11 -19.60
C ILE A 384 8.33 -48.29 -20.39
N GLY A 385 9.58 -48.68 -20.10
CA GLY A 385 10.23 -49.84 -20.71
C GLY A 385 9.50 -51.17 -20.41
N LEU A 386 9.10 -51.38 -19.16
CA LEU A 386 8.34 -52.57 -18.77
C LEU A 386 6.96 -52.61 -19.45
N SER A 387 6.26 -51.48 -19.51
CA SER A 387 4.98 -51.37 -20.22
C SER A 387 5.13 -51.68 -21.70
N TYR A 388 6.19 -51.18 -22.35
CA TYR A 388 6.45 -51.45 -23.76
C TYR A 388 6.73 -52.93 -24.04
N LEU A 389 7.49 -53.60 -23.15
CA LEU A 389 7.73 -55.04 -23.24
C LEU A 389 6.45 -55.86 -23.08
N ILE A 390 5.58 -55.50 -22.12
CA ILE A 390 4.29 -56.17 -21.91
C ILE A 390 3.39 -56.01 -23.14
N ILE A 391 3.28 -54.79 -23.68
CA ILE A 391 2.48 -54.52 -24.87
C ILE A 391 3.01 -55.29 -26.08
N SER A 392 4.34 -55.34 -26.25
CA SER A 392 4.98 -56.09 -27.34
C SER A 392 4.75 -57.60 -27.21
N ALA A 393 4.85 -58.15 -26.00
CA ALA A 393 4.58 -59.57 -25.75
C ALA A 393 3.11 -59.92 -26.02
N LEU A 394 2.16 -59.09 -25.56
CA LEU A 394 0.74 -59.25 -25.86
C LEU A 394 0.48 -59.21 -27.37
N PHE A 395 1.11 -58.29 -28.08
CA PHE A 395 1.00 -58.20 -29.53
C PHE A 395 1.49 -59.48 -30.23
N ILE A 396 2.65 -59.99 -29.82
CA ILE A 396 3.20 -61.25 -30.34
C ILE A 396 2.26 -62.43 -30.04
N VAL A 397 1.76 -62.55 -28.80
CA VAL A 397 0.82 -63.61 -28.40
C VAL A 397 -0.46 -63.54 -29.24
N ILE A 398 -1.04 -62.35 -29.43
CA ILE A 398 -2.23 -62.18 -30.28
C ILE A 398 -1.94 -62.62 -31.72
N HIS A 399 -0.78 -62.26 -32.26
CA HIS A 399 -0.39 -62.66 -33.61
C HIS A 399 -0.18 -64.18 -33.74
N VAL A 400 0.48 -64.81 -32.76
CA VAL A 400 0.66 -66.26 -32.72
C VAL A 400 -0.67 -66.99 -32.54
N CYS A 401 -1.53 -66.54 -31.61
CA CYS A 401 -2.87 -67.10 -31.45
C CYS A 401 -3.72 -66.98 -32.72
N ARG A 402 -3.64 -65.84 -33.44
CA ARG A 402 -4.33 -65.66 -34.73
C ARG A 402 -3.77 -66.58 -35.81
N GLN A 403 -2.45 -66.80 -35.85
CA GLN A 403 -1.80 -67.73 -36.77
C GLN A 403 -2.21 -69.19 -36.46
N CYS A 404 -2.20 -69.59 -35.19
CA CYS A 404 -2.64 -70.91 -34.73
C CYS A 404 -4.13 -71.14 -34.99
N TRP A 405 -5.00 -70.14 -34.77
CA TRP A 405 -6.43 -70.20 -35.10
C TRP A 405 -6.68 -70.31 -36.61
N ARG A 406 -5.85 -69.68 -37.44
CA ARG A 406 -5.92 -69.82 -38.90
C ARG A 406 -5.47 -71.22 -39.33
N ALA A 407 -4.40 -71.76 -38.73
CA ALA A 407 -3.92 -73.11 -39.00
C ALA A 407 -4.91 -74.20 -38.55
N SER A 408 -5.55 -74.05 -37.39
CA SER A 408 -6.58 -75.01 -36.92
C SER A 408 -7.88 -74.94 -37.71
N ARG A 409 -8.23 -73.79 -38.30
CA ARG A 409 -9.32 -73.67 -39.29
C ARG A 409 -8.98 -74.28 -40.65
N CYS A 410 -7.71 -74.43 -41.00
CA CYS A 410 -7.28 -75.16 -42.19
C CYS A 410 -7.27 -76.68 -41.96
N LEU A 411 -6.97 -77.16 -40.74
CA LEU A 411 -7.01 -78.60 -40.42
C LEU A 411 -8.41 -79.18 -40.21
N THR A 412 -9.45 -78.35 -40.08
CA THR A 412 -10.86 -78.77 -39.94
C THR A 412 -11.65 -78.69 -41.26
N ARG A 413 -10.96 -78.44 -42.39
CA ARG A 413 -11.54 -78.32 -43.73
C ARG A 413 -10.89 -79.26 -44.76
N VAL A 414 -10.39 -80.40 -44.30
CA VAL A 414 -9.96 -81.55 -45.11
C VAL A 414 -10.77 -82.77 -44.67
#